data_AF-A0A964QR58-F1
#
_entry.id   AF-A0A964QR58-F1
#
_cell.length_a   1.000
_cell.length_b   1.000
_cell.length_c   1.000
_cell.angle_alpha   90.00
_cell.angle_beta   90.00
_cell.angle_gamma   90.00
#
_symmetry.space_group_name_H-M   'P 1'
#
loop_
_entity.id
_entity.type
_entity.pdbx_description
1 polymer ?
#
loop_
_entity_poly.entity_id
_entity_poly.type
_entity_poly.pdbx_seq_one_letter_code
_entity_poly.pdbx_strand_id
1 'polypeptide(L)'
;MSAQRFNKARTLISLVVAAALVVLAVEMIRPHAPAPLPRSPSPNGYVDFLKAGRSVVAMPFLSNSRSTWKLEELRDLASQNVEPLRLVHLGLSRECRVTTDYSTNAVSYLGRHEPELTSFKQLSRALTAEGRLAELEDRRGDAVRSYLDAIRFGQESARGGLMIDKLVGLACEARAEESLRGLINSLDSKQCREVIEVLELIRRKSESAENVLDQEKFYFRHVSGWRDRYVGFLMSRAMKPAQVNLMQKCRDQERKVNVLLLDAAVHAYELEKGERPKSLGELVPSYLKAIPLDPTTGTKLDYPL
;
A
#
# COMPACT_ATOMS: atom_id res chain seq x y z
N MET A 1 -60.47 -24.37 -13.87
CA MET A 1 -59.58 -23.22 -14.19
C MET A 1 -58.23 -23.20 -13.43
N SER A 2 -57.96 -24.06 -12.43
CA SER A 2 -56.70 -24.00 -11.65
C SER A 2 -55.49 -24.70 -12.33
N ALA A 3 -55.70 -25.82 -13.02
CA ALA A 3 -54.60 -26.59 -13.64
C ALA A 3 -53.90 -25.86 -14.80
N GLN A 4 -54.65 -25.09 -15.59
CA GLN A 4 -54.13 -24.39 -16.77
C GLN A 4 -53.26 -23.17 -16.41
N ARG A 5 -53.58 -22.50 -15.28
CA ARG A 5 -52.75 -21.42 -14.72
C ARG A 5 -51.45 -21.96 -14.11
N PHE A 6 -51.51 -23.12 -13.45
CA PHE A 6 -50.35 -23.78 -12.86
C PHE A 6 -49.32 -24.22 -13.92
N ASN A 7 -49.79 -24.79 -15.04
CA ASN A 7 -48.91 -25.17 -16.14
C ASN A 7 -48.25 -23.95 -16.79
N LYS A 8 -48.99 -22.86 -17.04
CA LYS A 8 -48.43 -21.61 -17.59
C LYS A 8 -47.33 -21.01 -16.68
N ALA A 9 -47.52 -21.05 -15.35
CA ALA A 9 -46.53 -20.58 -14.40
C ALA A 9 -45.24 -21.42 -14.43
N ARG A 10 -45.34 -22.76 -14.50
CA ARG A 10 -44.16 -23.65 -14.61
C ARG A 10 -43.40 -23.45 -15.92
N THR A 11 -44.11 -23.25 -17.03
CA THR A 11 -43.47 -22.97 -18.33
C THR A 11 -42.73 -21.63 -18.29
N LEU A 12 -43.33 -20.59 -17.69
CA LEU A 12 -42.71 -19.27 -17.55
C LEU A 12 -41.44 -19.34 -16.68
N ILE A 13 -41.50 -20.03 -15.53
CA ILE A 13 -40.33 -20.22 -14.65
C ILE A 13 -39.22 -20.95 -15.39
N SER A 14 -39.54 -22.00 -16.13
CA SER A 14 -38.55 -22.79 -16.89
C SER A 14 -37.87 -21.96 -17.98
N LEU A 15 -38.63 -21.10 -18.67
CA LEU A 15 -38.09 -20.16 -19.67
C LEU A 15 -37.16 -19.12 -19.05
N VAL A 16 -37.52 -18.57 -17.89
CA VAL A 16 -36.68 -17.60 -17.17
C VAL A 16 -35.37 -18.26 -16.70
N VAL A 17 -35.43 -19.48 -16.17
CA VAL A 17 -34.24 -20.24 -15.76
C VAL A 17 -33.36 -20.56 -16.96
N ALA A 18 -33.95 -21.03 -18.08
CA ALA A 18 -33.20 -21.30 -19.31
C ALA A 18 -32.53 -20.03 -19.86
N ALA A 19 -33.24 -18.90 -19.91
CA ALA A 19 -32.68 -17.62 -20.32
C ALA A 19 -31.54 -17.17 -19.40
N ALA A 20 -31.69 -17.32 -18.08
CA ALA A 20 -30.64 -16.99 -17.12
C ALA A 20 -29.39 -17.88 -17.31
N LEU A 21 -29.57 -19.18 -17.56
CA LEU A 21 -28.47 -20.11 -17.84
C LEU A 21 -27.77 -19.79 -19.17
N VAL A 22 -28.52 -19.38 -20.20
CA VAL A 22 -27.94 -18.95 -21.48
C VAL A 22 -27.15 -17.65 -21.31
N VAL A 23 -27.68 -16.66 -20.58
CA VAL A 23 -26.94 -15.42 -20.27
C VAL A 23 -25.67 -15.73 -19.49
N LEU A 24 -25.75 -16.63 -18.50
CA LEU A 24 -24.60 -17.08 -17.73
C LEU A 24 -23.56 -17.75 -18.64
N ALA A 25 -23.98 -18.70 -19.48
CA ALA A 25 -23.10 -19.40 -20.42
C ALA A 25 -22.46 -18.45 -21.43
N VAL A 26 -23.22 -17.48 -21.96
CA VAL A 26 -22.74 -16.46 -22.87
C VAL A 26 -21.70 -15.56 -22.19
N GLU A 27 -21.92 -15.11 -20.96
CA GLU A 27 -20.92 -14.34 -20.21
C GLU A 27 -19.66 -15.17 -19.88
N MET A 28 -19.80 -16.48 -19.67
CA MET A 28 -18.65 -17.36 -19.42
C MET A 28 -17.84 -17.67 -20.68
N ILE A 29 -18.48 -17.77 -21.84
CA ILE A 29 -17.87 -18.15 -23.13
C ILE A 29 -17.44 -16.92 -23.93
N ARG A 30 -18.03 -15.74 -23.70
CA ARG A 30 -17.71 -14.51 -24.43
C ARG A 30 -16.20 -14.23 -24.35
N PRO A 31 -15.48 -14.30 -25.49
CA PRO A 31 -14.13 -13.81 -25.55
C PRO A 31 -14.19 -12.30 -25.31
N HIS A 32 -13.80 -11.86 -24.12
CA HIS A 32 -13.61 -10.44 -23.88
C HIS A 32 -12.39 -10.03 -24.68
N ALA A 33 -12.56 -9.07 -25.60
CA ALA A 33 -11.44 -8.41 -26.21
C ALA A 33 -10.51 -7.94 -25.08
N PRO A 34 -9.22 -8.30 -25.08
CA PRO A 34 -8.32 -7.91 -24.00
C PRO A 34 -8.28 -6.38 -23.97
N ALA A 35 -8.77 -5.78 -22.89
CA ALA A 35 -8.59 -4.34 -22.72
C ALA A 35 -7.07 -4.07 -22.75
N PRO A 36 -6.63 -2.90 -23.25
CA PRO A 36 -5.21 -2.59 -23.35
C PRO A 36 -4.54 -2.76 -21.99
N LEU A 37 -3.43 -3.49 -21.96
CA LEU A 37 -2.68 -3.68 -20.74
C LEU A 37 -2.18 -2.32 -20.22
N PRO A 38 -2.15 -2.11 -18.89
CA PRO A 38 -1.59 -0.89 -18.35
C PRO A 38 -0.15 -0.70 -18.79
N ARG A 39 0.21 0.53 -19.20
CA ARG A 39 1.58 0.84 -19.61
C ARG A 39 2.52 0.80 -18.41
N SER A 40 3.67 0.14 -18.57
CA SER A 40 4.76 0.18 -17.62
C SER A 40 5.66 1.39 -17.92
N PRO A 41 6.13 2.13 -16.90
CA PRO A 41 7.10 3.22 -17.10
C PRO A 41 8.40 2.73 -17.73
N SER A 42 9.15 3.64 -18.37
CA SER A 42 10.49 3.35 -18.91
C SER A 42 11.41 4.56 -18.68
N PRO A 43 12.40 4.49 -17.77
CA PRO A 43 12.71 3.36 -16.87
C PRO A 43 11.67 3.19 -15.74
N ASN A 44 11.52 1.95 -15.24
CA ASN A 44 10.62 1.63 -14.12
C ASN A 44 11.41 1.35 -12.84
N GLY A 45 11.18 2.15 -11.79
CA GLY A 45 11.85 2.01 -10.49
C GLY A 45 11.56 0.69 -9.77
N TYR A 46 10.44 0.05 -10.06
CA TYR A 46 10.09 -1.28 -9.53
C TYR A 46 11.15 -2.34 -9.88
N VAL A 47 11.75 -2.24 -11.07
CA VAL A 47 12.82 -3.15 -11.50
C VAL A 47 14.07 -2.99 -10.63
N ASP A 48 14.35 -1.79 -10.13
CA ASP A 48 15.45 -1.56 -9.19
C ASP A 48 15.13 -2.16 -7.82
N PHE A 49 13.87 -2.12 -7.37
CA PHE A 49 13.44 -2.81 -6.15
C PHE A 49 13.61 -4.34 -6.25
N LEU A 50 13.26 -4.93 -7.39
CA LEU A 50 13.48 -6.36 -7.63
C LEU A 50 14.97 -6.72 -7.57
N LYS A 51 15.85 -5.89 -8.14
CA LYS A 51 17.29 -6.09 -8.05
C LYS A 51 17.77 -5.99 -6.60
N ALA A 52 17.34 -4.95 -5.88
CA ALA A 52 17.64 -4.78 -4.47
C ALA A 52 17.21 -5.99 -3.64
N GLY A 53 16.01 -6.52 -3.89
CA GLY A 53 15.44 -7.65 -3.17
C GLY A 53 16.16 -8.98 -3.39
N ARG A 54 16.94 -9.12 -4.47
CA ARG A 54 17.78 -10.31 -4.71
C ARG A 54 19.08 -10.29 -3.93
N SER A 55 19.56 -9.11 -3.58
CA SER A 55 20.82 -8.91 -2.85
C SER A 55 20.63 -8.47 -1.40
N VAL A 56 19.40 -8.26 -0.95
CA VAL A 56 19.13 -7.84 0.44
C VAL A 56 19.56 -8.94 1.39
N VAL A 57 20.36 -8.56 2.38
CA VAL A 57 20.73 -9.45 3.48
C VAL A 57 19.59 -9.41 4.49
N ALA A 58 18.88 -10.52 4.61
CA ALA A 58 17.77 -10.68 5.54
C ALA A 58 18.22 -10.46 6.99
N MET A 59 17.27 -10.13 7.86
CA MET A 59 17.53 -9.90 9.29
C MET A 59 17.07 -11.09 10.16
N PRO A 60 17.85 -12.19 10.25
CA PRO A 60 17.43 -13.35 11.03
C PRO A 60 17.47 -13.12 12.55
N PHE A 61 18.30 -12.20 13.05
CA PHE A 61 18.56 -12.03 14.49
C PHE A 61 17.86 -10.83 15.14
N LEU A 62 17.35 -9.89 14.35
CA LEU A 62 16.71 -8.69 14.90
C LEU A 62 15.26 -9.00 15.25
N SER A 63 14.94 -8.88 16.55
CA SER A 63 13.59 -9.05 17.04
C SER A 63 12.63 -8.06 16.36
N ASN A 64 11.35 -8.39 16.35
CA ASN A 64 10.32 -7.48 15.84
C ASN A 64 10.27 -6.16 16.63
N SER A 65 10.79 -6.14 17.86
CA SER A 65 10.87 -4.97 18.71
C SER A 65 12.14 -4.14 18.46
N ARG A 66 11.94 -2.90 18.03
CA ARG A 66 13.00 -1.91 17.82
C ARG A 66 13.83 -1.62 19.10
N SER A 67 13.24 -1.75 20.28
CA SER A 67 13.93 -1.51 21.56
C SER A 67 15.08 -2.47 21.83
N THR A 68 15.12 -3.60 21.12
CA THR A 68 16.16 -4.63 21.29
C THR A 68 17.34 -4.50 20.33
N TRP A 69 17.27 -3.59 19.36
CA TRP A 69 18.30 -3.44 18.34
C TRP A 69 19.53 -2.73 18.89
N LYS A 70 20.70 -3.38 18.80
CA LYS A 70 21.98 -2.82 19.26
C LYS A 70 22.67 -2.05 18.14
N LEU A 71 23.43 -1.03 18.53
CA LEU A 71 24.14 -0.14 17.60
C LEU A 71 25.07 -0.90 16.64
N GLU A 72 25.92 -1.79 17.16
CA GLU A 72 26.87 -2.55 16.33
C GLU A 72 26.16 -3.50 15.35
N GLU A 73 25.10 -4.17 15.78
CA GLU A 73 24.30 -5.05 14.90
C GLU A 73 23.65 -4.25 13.75
N LEU A 74 23.22 -3.01 14.03
CA LEU A 74 22.67 -2.13 13.01
C LEU A 74 23.74 -1.59 12.04
N ARG A 75 24.96 -1.32 12.53
CA ARG A 75 26.09 -0.92 11.68
C ARG A 75 26.49 -2.03 10.73
N ASP A 76 26.67 -3.24 11.26
CA ASP A 76 27.01 -4.42 10.45
C ASP A 76 25.96 -4.67 9.38
N LEU A 77 24.69 -4.55 9.74
CA LEU A 77 23.58 -4.74 8.83
C LEU A 77 23.47 -3.64 7.75
N ALA A 78 23.66 -2.38 8.13
CA ALA A 78 23.69 -1.26 7.19
C ALA A 78 24.84 -1.43 6.19
N SER A 79 26.02 -1.84 6.68
CA SER A 79 27.20 -2.09 5.83
C SER A 79 26.96 -3.22 4.81
N GLN A 80 26.23 -4.26 5.20
CA GLN A 80 25.87 -5.39 4.32
C GLN A 80 24.79 -5.04 3.29
N ASN A 81 24.00 -4.00 3.55
CA ASN A 81 22.86 -3.60 2.71
C ASN A 81 23.09 -2.29 1.94
N VAL A 82 24.31 -1.76 1.88
CA VAL A 82 24.63 -0.51 1.15
C VAL A 82 24.11 -0.55 -0.29
N GLU A 83 24.43 -1.61 -1.05
CA GLU A 83 23.99 -1.72 -2.45
C GLU A 83 22.48 -1.95 -2.61
N PRO A 84 21.83 -2.88 -1.86
CA PRO A 84 20.37 -2.98 -1.83
C PRO A 84 19.67 -1.65 -1.54
N LEU A 85 20.10 -0.90 -0.54
CA LEU A 85 19.50 0.39 -0.18
C LEU A 85 19.75 1.44 -1.28
N ARG A 86 20.96 1.50 -1.85
CA ARG A 86 21.25 2.37 -3.01
C ARG A 86 20.31 2.10 -4.18
N LEU A 87 20.00 0.84 -4.47
CA LEU A 87 19.04 0.44 -5.51
C LEU A 87 17.61 0.83 -5.15
N VAL A 88 17.21 0.76 -3.88
CA VAL A 88 15.92 1.28 -3.41
C VAL A 88 15.83 2.79 -3.64
N HIS A 89 16.82 3.58 -3.22
CA HIS A 89 16.78 5.03 -3.46
C HIS A 89 16.77 5.37 -4.96
N LEU A 90 17.48 4.59 -5.79
CA LEU A 90 17.41 4.72 -7.25
C LEU A 90 15.99 4.44 -7.77
N GLY A 91 15.34 3.38 -7.30
CA GLY A 91 13.96 3.07 -7.66
C GLY A 91 12.99 4.18 -7.24
N LEU A 92 13.15 4.72 -6.03
CA LEU A 92 12.36 5.85 -5.52
C LEU A 92 12.57 7.14 -6.33
N SER A 93 13.67 7.30 -7.06
CA SER A 93 13.89 8.44 -7.96
C SER A 93 13.10 8.34 -9.29
N ARG A 94 12.49 7.19 -9.57
CA ARG A 94 11.81 6.88 -10.84
C ARG A 94 10.32 6.66 -10.62
N GLU A 95 9.56 6.70 -11.71
CA GLU A 95 8.18 6.23 -11.69
C GLU A 95 8.18 4.71 -11.48
N CYS A 96 7.35 4.22 -10.56
CA CYS A 96 7.26 2.82 -10.22
C CYS A 96 5.93 2.23 -10.68
N ARG A 97 5.96 1.00 -11.19
CA ARG A 97 4.74 0.20 -11.37
C ARG A 97 5.09 -1.28 -11.27
N VAL A 98 4.28 -2.06 -10.56
CA VAL A 98 4.44 -3.51 -10.49
C VAL A 98 4.46 -4.13 -11.89
N THR A 99 5.39 -5.04 -12.13
CA THR A 99 5.52 -5.77 -13.39
C THR A 99 4.63 -7.01 -13.39
N THR A 100 3.31 -6.82 -13.47
CA THR A 100 2.34 -7.91 -13.49
C THR A 100 2.47 -8.74 -14.77
N ASP A 101 2.63 -10.05 -14.63
CA ASP A 101 2.68 -10.98 -15.77
C ASP A 101 1.28 -11.46 -16.15
N TYR A 102 0.80 -11.01 -17.31
CA TYR A 102 -0.49 -11.38 -17.87
C TYR A 102 -0.44 -12.62 -18.78
N SER A 103 0.74 -13.19 -19.03
CA SER A 103 0.95 -14.33 -19.94
C SER A 103 0.80 -15.70 -19.25
N THR A 104 0.90 -15.74 -17.93
CA THR A 104 0.78 -16.96 -17.11
C THR A 104 -0.49 -16.94 -16.27
N ASN A 105 -0.97 -18.11 -15.84
CA ASN A 105 -2.08 -18.20 -14.89
C ASN A 105 -1.71 -17.60 -13.51
N ALA A 106 -2.72 -17.30 -12.70
CA ALA A 106 -2.56 -16.67 -11.40
C ALA A 106 -1.67 -17.47 -10.43
N VAL A 107 -1.73 -18.80 -10.44
CA VAL A 107 -0.92 -19.65 -9.55
C VAL A 107 0.56 -19.55 -9.89
N SER A 108 0.90 -19.61 -11.18
CA SER A 108 2.28 -19.48 -11.67
C SER A 108 2.86 -18.08 -11.47
N TYR A 109 2.03 -17.03 -11.59
CA TYR A 109 2.44 -15.68 -11.24
C TYR A 109 2.74 -15.56 -9.74
N LEU A 110 1.79 -15.96 -8.88
CA LEU A 110 1.94 -15.86 -7.43
C LEU A 110 3.15 -16.65 -6.91
N GLY A 111 3.42 -17.85 -7.44
CA GLY A 111 4.58 -18.65 -7.03
C GLY A 111 5.93 -17.99 -7.33
N ARG A 112 6.02 -17.13 -8.35
CA ARG A 112 7.23 -16.33 -8.64
C ARG A 112 7.28 -15.03 -7.86
N HIS A 113 6.11 -14.45 -7.60
CA HIS A 113 5.98 -13.11 -7.05
C HIS A 113 6.02 -13.08 -5.51
N GLU A 114 5.55 -14.12 -4.83
CA GLU A 114 5.58 -14.21 -3.37
C GLU A 114 7.00 -14.09 -2.77
N PRO A 115 8.04 -14.74 -3.32
CA PRO A 115 9.42 -14.51 -2.87
C PRO A 115 9.87 -13.05 -3.02
N GLU A 116 9.47 -12.36 -4.10
CA GLU A 116 9.80 -10.94 -4.33
C GLU A 116 9.19 -10.05 -3.24
N LEU A 117 7.92 -10.29 -2.90
CA LEU A 117 7.22 -9.60 -1.82
C LEU A 117 7.84 -9.87 -0.44
N THR A 118 8.36 -11.08 -0.23
CA THR A 118 9.11 -11.40 1.00
C THR A 118 10.39 -10.59 1.07
N SER A 119 11.14 -10.47 -0.03
CA SER A 119 12.31 -9.61 -0.11
C SER A 119 11.98 -8.13 0.10
N PHE A 120 10.81 -7.65 -0.36
CA PHE A 120 10.40 -6.26 -0.12
C PHE A 120 10.17 -5.95 1.35
N LYS A 121 9.61 -6.89 2.12
CA LYS A 121 9.53 -6.76 3.58
C LYS A 121 10.93 -6.65 4.21
N GLN A 122 11.93 -7.37 3.68
CA GLN A 122 13.30 -7.26 4.15
C GLN A 122 13.93 -5.91 3.78
N LEU A 123 13.68 -5.38 2.58
CA LEU A 123 14.12 -4.04 2.18
C LEU A 123 13.52 -2.95 3.07
N SER A 124 12.21 -3.01 3.33
CA SER A 124 11.55 -2.08 4.26
C SER A 124 12.14 -2.14 5.68
N ARG A 125 12.46 -3.36 6.16
CA ARG A 125 13.18 -3.54 7.42
C ARG A 125 14.57 -2.92 7.37
N ALA A 126 15.29 -3.04 6.25
CA ALA A 126 16.62 -2.46 6.07
C ALA A 126 16.59 -0.93 6.13
N LEU A 127 15.64 -0.29 5.45
CA LEU A 127 15.42 1.17 5.54
C LEU A 127 15.08 1.60 6.98
N THR A 128 14.24 0.83 7.67
CA THR A 128 13.89 1.13 9.07
C THR A 128 15.10 0.95 10.00
N ALA A 129 15.97 -0.03 9.73
CA ALA A 129 17.20 -0.24 10.47
C ALA A 129 18.23 0.87 10.23
N GLU A 130 18.37 1.34 8.99
CA GLU A 130 19.16 2.53 8.66
C GLU A 130 18.67 3.75 9.43
N GLY A 131 17.34 3.98 9.45
CA GLY A 131 16.75 5.06 10.23
C GLY A 131 17.05 4.94 11.73
N ARG A 132 16.94 3.74 12.29
CA ARG A 132 17.25 3.50 13.70
C ARG A 132 18.73 3.67 14.02
N LEU A 133 19.61 3.24 13.13
CA LEU A 133 21.05 3.47 13.26
C LEU A 133 21.33 4.97 13.33
N ALA A 134 20.75 5.74 12.40
CA ALA A 134 20.90 7.18 12.38
C ALA A 134 20.38 7.85 13.66
N GLU A 135 19.28 7.38 14.26
CA GLU A 135 18.84 7.87 15.57
C GLU A 135 19.83 7.61 16.69
N LEU A 136 20.39 6.40 16.77
CA LEU A 136 21.34 6.03 17.82
C LEU A 136 22.68 6.77 17.67
N GLU A 137 22.98 7.28 16.47
CA GLU A 137 24.14 8.11 16.16
C GLU A 137 23.83 9.61 16.21
N ASP A 138 22.65 10.01 16.72
CA ASP A 138 22.16 11.39 16.79
C ASP A 138 22.07 12.11 15.43
N ARG A 139 22.03 11.35 14.33
CA ARG A 139 21.81 11.84 12.96
C ARG A 139 20.31 11.89 12.63
N ARG A 140 19.55 12.68 13.40
CA ARG A 140 18.07 12.70 13.33
C ARG A 140 17.51 13.01 11.94
N GLY A 141 18.14 13.93 11.20
CA GLY A 141 17.72 14.25 9.83
C GLY A 141 17.80 13.04 8.90
N ASP A 142 18.86 12.24 9.02
CA ASP A 142 19.02 11.03 8.22
C ASP A 142 18.02 9.94 8.66
N ALA A 143 17.70 9.87 9.95
CA ALA A 143 16.66 8.97 10.47
C ALA A 143 15.29 9.28 9.88
N VAL A 144 14.89 10.56 9.88
CA VAL A 144 13.63 11.03 9.29
C VAL A 144 13.55 10.62 7.82
N ARG A 145 14.59 10.91 7.03
CA ARG A 145 14.62 10.56 5.60
C ARG A 145 14.49 9.07 5.38
N SER A 146 15.20 8.25 6.15
CA SER A 146 15.14 6.78 6.04
C SER A 146 13.74 6.24 6.30
N TYR A 147 13.03 6.76 7.31
CA TYR A 147 11.65 6.37 7.59
C TYR A 147 10.67 6.86 6.53
N LEU A 148 10.81 8.09 6.05
CA LEU A 148 9.99 8.60 4.95
C LEU A 148 10.21 7.80 3.65
N ASP A 149 11.45 7.42 3.35
CA ASP A 149 11.78 6.55 2.22
C ASP A 149 11.19 5.15 2.38
N ALA A 150 11.16 4.60 3.59
CA ALA A 150 10.48 3.32 3.86
C ALA A 150 8.96 3.39 3.65
N ILE A 151 8.30 4.48 4.07
CA ILE A 151 6.87 4.71 3.80
C ILE A 151 6.65 4.84 2.29
N ARG A 152 7.46 5.67 1.62
CA ARG A 152 7.36 5.88 0.17
C ARG A 152 7.62 4.59 -0.61
N PHE A 153 8.58 3.77 -0.17
CA PHE A 153 8.87 2.47 -0.73
C PHE A 153 7.66 1.53 -0.63
N GLY A 154 6.96 1.50 0.50
CA GLY A 154 5.73 0.71 0.64
C GLY A 154 4.66 1.07 -0.40
N GLN A 155 4.50 2.36 -0.69
CA GLN A 155 3.57 2.82 -1.73
C GLN A 155 4.03 2.50 -3.14
N GLU A 156 5.28 2.86 -3.48
CA GLU A 156 5.81 2.72 -4.83
C GLU A 156 6.04 1.26 -5.23
N SER A 157 6.39 0.40 -4.27
CA SER A 157 6.51 -1.04 -4.50
C SER A 157 5.16 -1.75 -4.70
N ALA A 158 4.04 -1.13 -4.31
CA ALA A 158 2.71 -1.68 -4.54
C ALA A 158 1.97 -1.06 -5.73
N ARG A 159 2.51 0.03 -6.31
CA ARG A 159 1.79 0.88 -7.26
C ARG A 159 1.37 0.11 -8.51
N GLY A 160 0.07 0.12 -8.78
CA GLY A 160 -0.49 -0.55 -9.96
C GLY A 160 -0.24 -2.06 -9.96
N GLY A 161 -0.16 -2.66 -8.77
CA GLY A 161 -0.12 -4.10 -8.55
C GLY A 161 -1.48 -4.70 -8.23
N LEU A 162 -1.46 -5.88 -7.62
CA LEU A 162 -2.61 -6.62 -7.16
C LEU A 162 -2.86 -6.35 -5.67
N MET A 163 -3.96 -6.89 -5.14
CA MET A 163 -4.31 -6.79 -3.72
C MET A 163 -3.18 -7.25 -2.80
N ILE A 164 -2.45 -8.30 -3.19
CA ILE A 164 -1.31 -8.81 -2.40
C ILE A 164 -0.15 -7.80 -2.33
N ASP A 165 0.15 -7.11 -3.44
CA ASP A 165 1.15 -6.04 -3.48
C ASP A 165 0.76 -4.92 -2.50
N LYS A 166 -0.50 -4.47 -2.57
CA LYS A 166 -1.01 -3.41 -1.68
C LYS A 166 -0.92 -3.81 -0.21
N LEU A 167 -1.28 -5.04 0.14
CA LEU A 167 -1.19 -5.52 1.53
C LEU A 167 0.26 -5.55 2.03
N VAL A 168 1.21 -5.92 1.18
CA VAL A 168 2.64 -5.93 1.54
C VAL A 168 3.18 -4.51 1.65
N GLY A 169 2.81 -3.61 0.75
CA GLY A 169 3.14 -2.19 0.81
C GLY A 169 2.67 -1.55 2.12
N LEU A 170 1.40 -1.75 2.49
CA LEU A 170 0.83 -1.26 3.75
C LEU A 170 1.57 -1.80 4.99
N ALA A 171 2.04 -3.05 4.95
CA ALA A 171 2.83 -3.61 6.04
C ALA A 171 4.22 -2.96 6.15
N CYS A 172 4.82 -2.59 5.03
CA CYS A 172 6.09 -1.86 4.99
C CYS A 172 5.92 -0.43 5.54
N GLU A 173 4.84 0.27 5.14
CA GLU A 173 4.53 1.62 5.62
C GLU A 173 4.32 1.64 7.15
N ALA A 174 3.50 0.73 7.68
CA ALA A 174 3.09 0.74 9.09
C ALA A 174 4.27 0.72 10.09
N ARG A 175 5.35 -0.01 9.78
CA ARG A 175 6.53 -0.10 10.65
C ARG A 175 7.37 1.18 10.64
N ALA A 176 7.49 1.80 9.47
CA ALA A 176 8.21 3.05 9.30
C ALA A 176 7.45 4.22 9.94
N GLU A 177 6.12 4.23 9.82
CA GLU A 177 5.25 5.21 10.48
C GLU A 177 5.34 5.17 12.00
N GLU A 178 5.34 3.98 12.59
CA GLU A 178 5.53 3.83 14.04
C GLU A 178 6.86 4.44 14.47
N SER A 179 7.91 4.22 13.68
CA SER A 179 9.24 4.75 13.95
C SER A 179 9.32 6.27 13.81
N LEU A 180 8.68 6.81 12.77
CA LEU A 180 8.60 8.25 12.53
C LEU A 180 7.78 8.94 13.61
N ARG A 181 6.64 8.36 14.03
CA ARG A 181 5.79 8.91 15.10
C ARG A 181 6.57 9.15 16.37
N GLY A 182 7.38 8.16 16.77
CA GLY A 182 8.21 8.26 17.97
C GLY A 182 9.28 9.36 17.91
N LEU A 183 9.57 9.89 16.72
CA LEU A 183 10.59 10.91 16.50
C LEU A 183 10.02 12.33 16.42
N ILE A 184 8.73 12.50 16.05
CA ILE A 184 8.14 13.82 15.73
C ILE A 184 8.43 14.88 16.79
N ASN A 185 8.18 14.59 18.08
CA ASN A 185 8.33 15.56 19.16
C ASN A 185 9.79 15.98 19.42
N SER A 186 10.77 15.28 18.83
CA SER A 186 12.20 15.60 18.95
C SER A 186 12.76 16.35 17.74
N LEU A 187 11.93 16.55 16.71
CA LEU A 187 12.31 17.25 15.48
C LEU A 187 12.34 18.76 15.69
N ASP A 188 13.16 19.44 14.90
CA ASP A 188 13.08 20.89 14.74
C ASP A 188 11.98 21.29 13.73
N SER A 189 11.67 22.59 13.64
CA SER A 189 10.58 23.07 12.77
C SER A 189 10.87 22.79 11.28
N LYS A 190 12.14 22.83 10.85
CA LYS A 190 12.52 22.55 9.45
C LYS A 190 12.28 21.09 9.11
N GLN A 191 12.67 20.18 10.01
CA GLN A 191 12.44 18.75 9.87
C GLN A 191 10.95 18.40 9.89
N CYS A 192 10.16 19.05 10.75
CA CYS A 192 8.70 18.91 10.72
C CYS A 192 8.11 19.33 9.39
N ARG A 193 8.56 20.46 8.83
CA ARG A 193 8.11 20.94 7.51
C ARG A 193 8.46 19.96 6.38
N GLU A 194 9.65 19.37 6.43
CA GLU A 194 10.06 18.30 5.49
C GLU A 194 9.14 17.07 5.60
N VAL A 195 8.85 16.62 6.83
CA VAL A 195 7.91 15.51 7.07
C VAL A 195 6.53 15.83 6.50
N ILE A 196 5.99 17.02 6.76
CA ILE A 196 4.69 17.45 6.26
C ILE A 196 4.67 17.41 4.72
N GLU A 197 5.67 18.00 4.07
CA GLU A 197 5.74 18.05 2.60
C GLU A 197 5.74 16.65 1.99
N VAL A 198 6.57 15.75 2.54
CA VAL A 198 6.70 14.39 2.02
C VAL A 198 5.43 13.57 2.30
N LEU A 199 4.83 13.67 3.49
CA LEU A 199 3.57 12.98 3.80
C LEU A 199 2.40 13.49 2.95
N GLU A 200 2.34 14.79 2.64
CA GLU A 200 1.34 15.32 1.69
C GLU A 200 1.53 14.77 0.28
N LEU A 201 2.80 14.61 -0.16
CA LEU A 201 3.13 14.00 -1.45
C LEU A 201 2.71 12.53 -1.51
N ILE A 202 3.05 11.77 -0.46
CA ILE A 202 2.68 10.36 -0.26
C ILE A 202 1.17 10.22 -0.33
N ARG A 203 0.41 10.98 0.48
CA ARG A 203 -1.05 10.93 0.49
C ARG A 203 -1.67 11.23 -0.87
N ARG A 204 -1.18 12.27 -1.56
CA ARG A 204 -1.70 12.65 -2.88
C ARG A 204 -1.49 11.57 -3.93
N LYS A 205 -0.39 10.81 -3.81
CA LYS A 205 -0.03 9.75 -4.75
C LYS A 205 -0.55 8.37 -4.36
N SER A 206 -1.21 8.23 -3.21
CA SER A 206 -1.78 6.96 -2.75
C SER A 206 -2.82 6.42 -3.75
N GLU A 207 -2.70 5.14 -4.10
CA GLU A 207 -3.73 4.43 -4.85
C GLU A 207 -4.87 3.97 -3.92
N SER A 208 -6.12 4.21 -4.35
CA SER A 208 -7.31 3.82 -3.59
C SER A 208 -7.49 2.29 -3.59
N ALA A 209 -8.12 1.77 -2.54
CA ALA A 209 -8.41 0.33 -2.45
C ALA A 209 -9.32 -0.12 -3.59
N GLU A 210 -10.26 0.72 -4.00
CA GLU A 210 -11.20 0.46 -5.09
C GLU A 210 -10.45 0.25 -6.42
N ASN A 211 -9.47 1.08 -6.73
CA ASN A 211 -8.65 0.94 -7.94
C ASN A 211 -7.88 -0.38 -7.93
N VAL A 212 -7.28 -0.76 -6.79
CA VAL A 212 -6.58 -2.04 -6.63
C VAL A 212 -7.53 -3.21 -6.84
N LEU A 213 -8.74 -3.16 -6.27
CA LEU A 213 -9.74 -4.23 -6.43
C LEU A 213 -10.27 -4.34 -7.86
N ASP A 214 -10.39 -3.23 -8.57
CA ASP A 214 -10.77 -3.26 -9.98
C ASP A 214 -9.63 -3.79 -10.86
N GLN A 215 -8.38 -3.46 -10.53
CA GLN A 215 -7.20 -4.06 -11.16
C GLN A 215 -7.12 -5.57 -10.90
N GLU A 216 -7.43 -6.03 -9.68
CA GLU A 216 -7.51 -7.46 -9.33
C GLU A 216 -8.51 -8.20 -10.24
N LYS A 217 -9.73 -7.63 -10.38
CA LYS A 217 -10.77 -8.19 -11.25
C LYS A 217 -10.32 -8.20 -12.71
N PHE A 218 -9.67 -7.13 -13.16
CA PHE A 218 -9.14 -7.03 -14.52
C PHE A 218 -8.10 -8.13 -14.79
N TYR A 219 -7.13 -8.29 -13.89
CA TYR A 219 -6.11 -9.33 -13.96
C TYR A 219 -6.72 -10.73 -14.04
N PHE A 220 -7.61 -11.08 -13.11
CA PHE A 220 -8.22 -12.41 -13.09
C PHE A 220 -9.05 -12.67 -14.35
N ARG A 221 -9.74 -11.69 -14.92
CA ARG A 221 -10.47 -11.88 -16.19
C ARG A 221 -9.53 -12.17 -17.36
N HIS A 222 -8.34 -11.59 -17.34
CA HIS A 222 -7.35 -11.70 -18.39
C HIS A 222 -6.59 -13.04 -18.36
N VAL A 223 -6.17 -13.49 -17.18
CA VAL A 223 -5.34 -14.71 -17.04
C VAL A 223 -6.15 -15.99 -16.85
N SER A 224 -7.43 -15.91 -16.49
CA SER A 224 -8.28 -17.07 -16.20
C SER A 224 -8.96 -17.63 -17.43
N GLY A 225 -8.84 -18.95 -17.63
CA GLY A 225 -9.69 -19.70 -18.56
C GLY A 225 -11.11 -19.88 -18.03
N TRP A 226 -12.02 -20.44 -18.84
CA TRP A 226 -13.43 -20.60 -18.45
C TRP A 226 -13.63 -21.46 -17.17
N ARG A 227 -12.76 -22.44 -16.91
CA ARG A 227 -12.78 -23.25 -15.68
C ARG A 227 -12.39 -22.43 -14.46
N ASP A 228 -11.35 -21.61 -14.56
CA ASP A 228 -10.88 -20.74 -13.49
C ASP A 228 -11.89 -19.63 -13.20
N ARG A 229 -12.61 -19.14 -14.21
CA ARG A 229 -13.73 -18.20 -14.04
C ARG A 229 -14.90 -18.82 -13.28
N TYR A 230 -15.21 -20.09 -13.54
CA TYR A 230 -16.24 -20.82 -12.79
C TYR A 230 -15.87 -20.95 -11.31
N VAL A 231 -14.64 -21.41 -11.03
CA VAL A 231 -14.12 -21.51 -9.67
C VAL A 231 -14.07 -20.13 -8.99
N GLY A 232 -13.58 -19.11 -9.69
CA GLY A 232 -13.53 -17.73 -9.21
C GLY A 232 -14.91 -17.15 -8.90
N PHE A 233 -15.93 -17.45 -9.70
CA PHE A 233 -17.31 -17.07 -9.40
C PHE A 233 -17.83 -17.74 -8.13
N LEU A 234 -17.60 -19.04 -7.96
CA LEU A 234 -17.97 -19.77 -6.74
C LEU A 234 -17.24 -19.24 -5.50
N MET A 235 -15.95 -18.89 -5.65
CA MET A 235 -15.12 -18.36 -4.56
C MET A 235 -15.27 -16.85 -4.34
N SER A 236 -16.00 -16.12 -5.19
CA SER A 236 -16.20 -14.67 -5.07
C SER A 236 -16.78 -14.25 -3.71
N ARG A 237 -17.65 -15.07 -3.12
CA ARG A 237 -18.18 -14.88 -1.78
C ARG A 237 -17.12 -15.05 -0.70
N ALA A 238 -16.20 -16.01 -0.87
CA ALA A 238 -15.09 -16.24 0.05
C ALA A 238 -14.04 -15.12 0.02
N MET A 239 -13.96 -14.36 -1.09
CA MET A 239 -13.03 -13.23 -1.22
C MET A 239 -13.55 -11.91 -0.61
N LYS A 240 -14.86 -11.79 -0.32
CA LYS A 240 -15.44 -10.56 0.25
C LYS A 240 -14.76 -10.12 1.55
N PRO A 241 -14.50 -10.99 2.54
CA PRO A 241 -13.81 -10.59 3.77
C PRO A 241 -12.41 -10.01 3.50
N ALA A 242 -11.67 -10.57 2.53
CA ALA A 242 -10.35 -10.07 2.17
C ALA A 242 -10.42 -8.67 1.53
N GLN A 243 -11.40 -8.41 0.66
CA GLN A 243 -11.62 -7.09 0.06
C GLN A 243 -12.01 -6.05 1.12
N VAL A 244 -12.91 -6.41 2.05
CA VAL A 244 -13.29 -5.55 3.17
C VAL A 244 -12.08 -5.25 4.06
N ASN A 245 -11.27 -6.27 4.35
CA ASN A 245 -10.04 -6.11 5.13
C ASN A 245 -9.05 -5.18 4.42
N LEU A 246 -8.85 -5.31 3.10
CA LEU A 246 -8.02 -4.39 2.33
C LEU A 246 -8.50 -2.95 2.44
N MET A 247 -9.80 -2.71 2.21
CA MET A 247 -10.38 -1.38 2.31
C MET A 247 -10.20 -0.79 3.70
N GLN A 248 -10.44 -1.58 4.75
CA GLN A 248 -10.24 -1.15 6.13
C GLN A 248 -8.77 -0.80 6.38
N LYS A 249 -7.83 -1.66 5.98
CA LYS A 249 -6.39 -1.39 6.14
C LYS A 249 -5.94 -0.14 5.39
N CYS A 250 -6.47 0.12 4.19
CA CYS A 250 -6.15 1.34 3.45
C CYS A 250 -6.66 2.59 4.19
N ARG A 251 -7.89 2.56 4.71
CA ARG A 251 -8.46 3.65 5.51
C ARG A 251 -7.70 3.87 6.82
N ASP A 252 -7.37 2.79 7.52
CA ASP A 252 -6.56 2.86 8.75
C ASP A 252 -5.20 3.48 8.46
N GLN A 253 -4.58 3.13 7.33
CA GLN A 253 -3.30 3.68 6.92
C GLN A 253 -3.39 5.16 6.57
N GLU A 254 -4.38 5.56 5.77
CA GLU A 254 -4.60 6.98 5.44
C GLU A 254 -4.87 7.81 6.70
N ARG A 255 -5.61 7.25 7.67
CA ARG A 255 -5.82 7.90 8.98
C ARG A 255 -4.51 8.09 9.73
N LYS A 256 -3.63 7.09 9.77
CA LYS A 256 -2.32 7.20 10.42
C LYS A 256 -1.44 8.27 9.79
N VAL A 257 -1.38 8.34 8.46
CA VAL A 257 -0.67 9.41 7.73
C VAL A 257 -1.25 10.78 8.07
N ASN A 258 -2.57 10.91 8.08
CA ASN A 258 -3.24 12.18 8.43
C ASN A 258 -2.94 12.62 9.87
N VAL A 259 -2.88 11.68 10.82
CA VAL A 259 -2.48 11.96 12.21
C VAL A 259 -1.02 12.40 12.28
N LEU A 260 -0.09 11.70 11.62
CA LEU A 260 1.33 12.07 11.61
C LEU A 260 1.57 13.47 11.03
N LEU A 261 0.81 13.82 10.00
CA LEU A 261 0.86 15.13 9.36
C LEU A 261 0.33 16.23 10.29
N LEU A 262 -0.70 15.95 11.09
CA LEU A 262 -1.16 16.84 12.14
C LEU A 262 -0.14 16.97 13.28
N ASP A 263 0.42 15.86 13.76
CA ASP A 263 1.46 15.85 14.81
C ASP A 263 2.65 16.72 14.40
N ALA A 264 3.15 16.55 13.17
CA ALA A 264 4.25 17.35 12.64
C ALA A 264 3.88 18.84 12.48
N ALA A 265 2.66 19.15 12.05
CA ALA A 265 2.21 20.53 11.88
C ALA A 265 2.01 21.25 13.23
N VAL A 266 1.44 20.58 14.22
CA VAL A 266 1.28 21.10 15.58
C VAL A 266 2.64 21.34 16.20
N HIS A 267 3.57 20.39 16.09
CA HIS A 267 4.92 20.54 16.64
C HIS A 267 5.69 21.67 15.95
N ALA A 268 5.61 21.79 14.61
CA ALA A 268 6.20 22.92 13.90
C ALA A 268 5.62 24.27 14.34
N TYR A 269 4.30 24.33 14.54
CA TYR A 269 3.62 25.54 15.04
C TYR A 269 4.14 25.92 16.43
N GLU A 270 4.19 24.95 17.35
CA GLU A 270 4.65 25.16 18.72
C GLU A 270 6.09 25.68 18.77
N LEU A 271 6.98 25.09 17.96
CA LEU A 271 8.38 25.52 17.88
C LEU A 271 8.55 26.95 17.31
N GLU A 272 7.71 27.35 16.35
CA GLU A 272 7.82 28.66 15.70
C GLU A 272 7.07 29.78 16.43
N LYS A 273 6.00 29.45 17.16
CA LYS A 273 5.15 30.42 17.86
C LYS A 273 5.37 30.45 19.36
N GLY A 274 6.03 29.43 19.92
CA GLY A 274 6.25 29.29 21.36
C GLY A 274 5.00 28.88 22.15
N GLU A 275 3.90 28.56 21.47
CA GLU A 275 2.66 28.07 22.07
C GLU A 275 1.97 27.05 21.15
N ARG A 276 1.18 26.13 21.72
CA ARG A 276 0.37 25.18 20.94
C ARG A 276 -0.80 25.90 20.23
N PRO A 277 -1.19 25.44 19.02
CA PRO A 277 -2.32 26.01 18.31
C PRO A 277 -3.62 25.77 19.09
N LYS A 278 -4.51 26.76 19.14
CA LYS A 278 -5.80 26.67 19.85
C LYS A 278 -6.87 25.99 19.02
N SER A 279 -6.66 25.91 17.72
CA SER A 279 -7.53 25.20 16.79
C SER A 279 -6.75 24.68 15.58
N LEU A 280 -7.25 23.63 14.93
CA LEU A 280 -6.67 23.11 13.69
C LEU A 280 -6.71 24.14 12.54
N GLY A 281 -7.54 25.17 12.65
CA GLY A 281 -7.59 26.27 11.67
C GLY A 281 -6.31 27.11 11.65
N GLU A 282 -5.59 27.20 12.76
CA GLU A 282 -4.34 27.97 12.86
C GLU A 282 -3.16 27.31 12.11
N LEU A 283 -3.30 26.02 11.78
CA LEU A 283 -2.31 25.27 11.01
C LEU A 283 -2.40 25.57 9.50
N VAL A 284 -3.53 26.13 9.03
CA VAL A 284 -3.79 26.40 7.60
C VAL A 284 -3.71 27.91 7.34
N PRO A 285 -3.11 28.36 6.22
CA PRO A 285 -2.44 27.57 5.18
C PRO A 285 -0.93 27.37 5.42
N SER A 286 -0.38 27.90 6.53
CA SER A 286 1.06 28.07 6.71
C SER A 286 1.85 26.79 6.97
N TYR A 287 1.19 25.77 7.56
CA TYR A 287 1.80 24.47 7.82
C TYR A 287 1.13 23.39 6.98
N LEU A 288 -0.20 23.42 6.85
CA LEU A 288 -0.98 22.46 6.07
C LEU A 288 -1.74 23.17 4.95
N LYS A 289 -1.85 22.52 3.78
CA LYS A 289 -2.68 23.04 2.68
C LYS A 289 -4.18 23.04 3.01
N ALA A 290 -4.63 22.03 3.75
CA ALA A 290 -6.00 21.88 4.24
C ALA A 290 -6.01 20.93 5.44
N ILE A 291 -7.02 21.06 6.30
CA ILE A 291 -7.21 20.16 7.44
C ILE A 291 -7.55 18.75 6.89
N PRO A 292 -6.79 17.70 7.25
CA PRO A 292 -7.11 16.33 6.85
C PRO A 292 -8.47 15.86 7.37
N LEU A 293 -9.16 15.05 6.57
CA LEU A 293 -10.42 14.42 6.95
C LEU A 293 -10.17 12.99 7.44
N ASP A 294 -11.08 12.45 8.24
CA ASP A 294 -11.11 11.03 8.56
C ASP A 294 -11.56 10.24 7.31
N PRO A 295 -10.77 9.28 6.82
CA PRO A 295 -11.07 8.54 5.59
C PRO A 295 -12.25 7.57 5.73
N THR A 296 -12.71 7.31 6.95
CA THR A 296 -13.85 6.43 7.22
C THR A 296 -15.17 7.22 7.22
N THR A 297 -15.19 8.41 7.82
CA THR A 297 -16.42 9.22 7.98
C THR A 297 -16.53 10.37 6.98
N GLY A 298 -15.41 10.80 6.38
CA GLY A 298 -15.34 12.00 5.53
C GLY A 298 -15.47 13.31 6.32
N THR A 299 -15.45 13.26 7.65
CA THR A 299 -15.56 14.45 8.52
C THR A 299 -14.18 14.89 9.02
N LYS A 300 -14.12 15.99 9.80
CA LYS A 300 -12.89 16.37 10.48
C LYS A 300 -12.38 15.22 11.35
N LEU A 301 -11.07 15.00 11.32
CA LEU A 301 -10.41 13.99 12.14
C LEU A 301 -10.49 14.39 13.62
N ASP A 302 -10.86 13.43 14.47
CA ASP A 302 -10.85 13.62 15.92
C ASP A 302 -9.40 13.65 16.41
N TYR A 303 -8.90 14.85 16.70
CA TYR A 303 -7.49 15.11 17.02
C TYR A 303 -7.40 15.99 18.29
N PRO A 304 -6.72 15.53 19.36
CA PRO A 304 -6.52 16.32 20.56
C PRO A 304 -5.40 17.35 20.36
N LEU A 305 -5.72 18.63 20.59
CA LEU A 305 -4.75 19.73 20.58
C LEU A 305 -4.06 19.90 21.92
#